data_AF-A0A1D7XJA2-F1
#
_entry.id   AF-A0A1D7XJA2-F1
#
_cell.length_a   1.000
_cell.length_b   1.000
_cell.length_c   1.000
_cell.angle_alpha   90.00
_cell.angle_beta   90.00
_cell.angle_gamma   90.00
#
_symmetry.space_group_name_H-M   'P 1'
#
loop_
_entity.id
_entity.type
_entity.pdbx_description
1 polymer ?
#
loop_
_entity_poly.entity_id
_entity_poly.type
_entity_poly.pdbx_seq_one_letter_code
_entity_poly.pdbx_strand_id
1 'polypeptide(L)'
;MKSTNCKKPVLVKGNLFYDDMTPVKNAIVLLEIVLLEYEKIHMKDNSSLYCAYDITNDFGEFCFQINDRDHYYKIKICENYNVNCMINETIYTDR
;
A
#
# COMPACT_ATOMS: atom_id res chain seq x y z
N MET A 1 34.93 -13.34 -10.26
CA MET A 1 33.65 -13.76 -9.63
C MET A 1 32.84 -12.51 -9.35
N LYS A 2 31.69 -12.32 -10.01
CA LYS A 2 30.76 -11.24 -9.65
C LYS A 2 30.09 -11.65 -8.34
N SER A 3 30.36 -10.91 -7.26
CA SER A 3 29.57 -11.01 -6.04
C SER A 3 28.14 -10.58 -6.40
N THR A 4 27.25 -11.53 -6.62
CA THR A 4 25.82 -11.27 -6.66
C THR A 4 25.40 -11.04 -5.22
N ASN A 5 25.61 -9.82 -4.73
CA ASN A 5 24.89 -9.30 -3.57
C ASN A 5 23.41 -9.21 -3.98
N CYS A 6 22.73 -10.36 -4.03
CA CYS A 6 21.29 -10.42 -4.13
C CYS A 6 20.77 -9.88 -2.81
N LYS A 7 20.57 -8.56 -2.74
CA LYS A 7 19.89 -7.90 -1.63
C LYS A 7 18.55 -8.63 -1.48
N LYS A 8 18.37 -9.34 -0.36
CA LYS A 8 17.12 -10.06 -0.10
C LYS A 8 15.97 -9.03 -0.04
N PRO A 9 14.74 -9.38 -0.40
CA PRO A 9 13.60 -8.52 -0.13
C PRO A 9 13.47 -8.20 1.36
N VAL A 10 12.93 -7.03 1.69
CA VAL A 10 12.45 -6.66 3.04
C VAL A 10 10.94 -6.85 3.06
N LEU A 11 10.42 -7.42 4.14
CA LEU A 11 8.99 -7.51 4.37
C LEU A 11 8.60 -6.46 5.41
N VAL A 12 7.71 -5.55 5.02
CA VAL A 12 7.12 -4.54 5.92
C VAL A 12 5.71 -4.99 6.23
N LYS A 13 5.47 -5.36 7.49
CA LYS A 13 4.15 -5.69 8.01
C LYS A 13 3.72 -4.62 9.00
N GLY A 14 2.45 -4.26 8.96
CA GLY A 14 1.88 -3.34 9.94
C GLY A 14 0.41 -3.62 10.15
N ASN A 15 -0.11 -3.07 11.24
CA ASN A 15 -1.51 -3.16 11.61
C ASN A 15 -2.05 -1.74 11.78
N LEU A 16 -3.27 -1.52 11.32
CA LEU A 16 -3.95 -0.24 11.38
C LEU A 16 -5.16 -0.34 12.32
N PHE A 17 -5.15 0.50 13.35
CA PHE A 17 -6.20 0.59 14.35
C PHE A 17 -6.61 2.04 14.54
N TYR A 18 -7.89 2.25 14.84
CA TYR A 18 -8.36 3.50 15.44
C TYR A 18 -7.85 3.61 16.89
N ASP A 19 -8.00 4.80 17.50
CA ASP A 19 -7.54 5.06 18.87
C ASP A 19 -8.21 4.15 19.92
N ASP A 20 -9.40 3.63 19.62
CA ASP A 20 -10.14 2.68 20.46
C ASP A 20 -9.70 1.21 20.27
N MET A 21 -8.62 0.98 19.52
CA MET A 21 -8.10 -0.34 19.14
C MET A 21 -9.00 -1.12 18.18
N THR A 22 -10.05 -0.51 17.61
CA THR A 22 -10.84 -1.15 16.56
C THR A 22 -10.00 -1.26 15.28
N PRO A 23 -9.89 -2.45 14.65
CA PRO A 23 -9.13 -2.61 13.41
C PRO A 23 -9.78 -1.84 12.26
N VAL A 24 -8.97 -1.09 11.52
CA VAL A 24 -9.43 -0.39 10.33
C VAL A 24 -9.45 -1.37 9.17
N LYS A 25 -10.65 -1.70 8.68
CA LYS A 25 -10.85 -2.68 7.61
C LYS A 25 -10.96 -2.01 6.25
N ASN A 26 -10.52 -2.70 5.20
CA ASN A 26 -10.63 -2.25 3.81
C ASN A 26 -10.01 -0.88 3.53
N ALA A 27 -9.07 -0.42 4.36
CA ALA A 27 -8.31 0.79 4.10
C ALA A 27 -7.24 0.51 3.05
N ILE A 28 -7.09 1.44 2.11
CA ILE A 28 -6.04 1.38 1.10
C ILE A 28 -4.77 1.92 1.75
N VAL A 29 -3.75 1.09 1.83
CA VAL A 29 -2.41 1.46 2.28
C VAL A 29 -1.54 1.60 1.05
N LEU A 30 -0.97 2.78 0.83
CA LEU A 30 -0.09 3.08 -0.30
C LEU A 30 1.35 3.15 0.18
N LEU A 31 2.24 2.52 -0.58
CA LEU A 31 3.68 2.63 -0.41
C LEU A 31 4.24 3.53 -1.52
N GLU A 32 4.91 4.59 -1.13
CA GLU A 32 5.56 5.55 -2.03
C GLU A 32 7.05 5.65 -1.73
N ILE A 33 7.87 5.80 -2.77
CA ILE A 33 9.28 6.18 -2.63
C ILE A 33 9.37 7.69 -2.37
N VAL A 34 10.12 8.05 -1.35
CA VAL A 34 10.53 9.43 -1.07
C VAL A 34 11.85 9.68 -1.78
N LEU A 35 11.78 10.38 -2.90
CA LEU A 35 12.95 10.76 -3.68
C LEU A 35 13.77 11.85 -2.97
N LEU A 36 15.09 11.71 -3.05
CA LEU A 36 16.03 12.74 -2.64
C LEU A 36 16.04 13.88 -3.67
N GLU A 37 16.48 15.08 -3.25
CA GLU A 37 16.39 16.28 -4.10
C GLU A 37 17.14 16.12 -5.43
N TYR A 38 18.29 15.41 -5.44
CA TYR A 38 19.03 15.15 -6.67
C TYR A 38 18.31 14.18 -7.62
N GLU A 39 17.48 13.28 -7.10
CA GLU A 39 16.70 12.32 -7.91
C GLU A 39 15.51 13.01 -8.56
N LYS A 40 14.93 14.01 -7.86
CA LYS A 40 13.86 14.85 -8.37
C LYS A 40 14.29 15.71 -9.55
N ILE A 41 15.57 16.11 -9.65
CA ILE A 41 16.07 16.91 -10.79
C ILE A 41 15.86 16.18 -12.13
N HIS A 42 15.86 14.85 -12.11
CA HIS A 42 15.62 14.02 -13.29
C HIS A 42 14.14 13.72 -13.53
N MET A 43 13.25 14.15 -12.63
CA MET A 43 11.80 13.99 -12.76
C MET A 43 11.14 15.34 -13.05
N LYS A 44 10.34 15.38 -14.12
CA LYS A 44 9.69 16.61 -14.59
C LYS A 44 8.66 17.18 -13.60
N ASP A 45 8.20 16.36 -12.66
CA ASP A 45 7.21 16.70 -11.64
C ASP A 45 7.63 16.16 -10.28
N ASN A 46 7.41 16.95 -9.22
CA ASN A 46 7.72 16.71 -7.80
C ASN A 46 6.92 15.54 -7.18
N SER A 47 6.76 14.46 -7.91
CA SER A 47 5.92 13.32 -7.56
C SER A 47 6.75 12.26 -6.85
N SER A 48 6.35 11.94 -5.61
CA SER A 48 6.66 10.65 -4.99
C SER A 48 6.31 9.54 -5.96
N LEU A 49 7.23 8.59 -6.19
CA LEU A 49 6.94 7.45 -7.05
C LEU A 49 6.04 6.47 -6.31
N TYR A 50 4.86 6.25 -6.88
CA TYR A 50 3.99 5.18 -6.44
C TYR A 50 4.67 3.82 -6.65
N CYS A 51 4.78 3.03 -5.58
CA CYS A 51 5.40 1.70 -5.63
C CYS A 51 4.37 0.58 -5.63
N ALA A 52 3.50 0.57 -4.63
CA ALA A 52 2.55 -0.52 -4.40
C ALA A 52 1.39 -0.05 -3.53
N TYR A 53 0.35 -0.86 -3.47
CA TYR A 53 -0.73 -0.71 -2.50
C TYR A 53 -1.10 -2.07 -1.92
N ASP A 54 -1.68 -2.03 -0.73
CA ASP A 54 -2.33 -3.16 -0.08
C ASP A 54 -3.64 -2.69 0.55
N ILE A 55 -4.52 -3.63 0.87
CA ILE A 55 -5.81 -3.34 1.51
C ILE A 55 -5.82 -4.05 2.86
N THR A 56 -6.14 -3.30 3.93
CA THR A 56 -6.19 -3.90 5.26
C THR A 56 -7.27 -4.98 5.37
N ASN A 57 -6.91 -6.11 5.97
CA ASN A 57 -7.84 -7.22 6.19
C ASN A 57 -8.79 -6.96 7.39
N ASP A 58 -9.58 -7.96 7.77
CA ASP A 58 -10.50 -7.89 8.91
C ASP A 58 -9.83 -7.62 10.27
N PHE A 59 -8.52 -7.84 10.37
CA PHE A 59 -7.70 -7.60 11.55
C PHE A 59 -6.90 -6.28 11.44
N GLY A 60 -7.10 -5.50 10.38
CA GLY A 60 -6.38 -4.25 10.13
C GLY A 60 -4.96 -4.45 9.60
N GLU A 61 -4.57 -5.67 9.21
CA GLU A 61 -3.20 -5.99 8.81
C GLU A 61 -2.94 -5.62 7.34
N PHE A 62 -1.73 -5.14 7.05
CA PHE A 62 -1.21 -4.92 5.69
C PHE A 62 0.25 -5.40 5.58
N CYS A 63 0.70 -5.68 4.35
CA CYS A 63 2.01 -6.26 4.07
C CYS A 63 2.59 -5.79 2.72
N PHE A 64 3.82 -5.27 2.74
CA PHE A 64 4.59 -4.94 1.55
C PHE A 64 5.87 -5.75 1.46
N GLN A 65 6.21 -6.18 0.25
CA GLN A 65 7.54 -6.68 -0.07
C GLN A 65 8.33 -5.60 -0.81
N ILE A 66 9.41 -5.14 -0.19
CA ILE A 66 10.30 -4.11 -0.71
C ILE A 66 11.58 -4.76 -1.23
N ASN A 67 11.82 -4.68 -2.53
CA ASN A 67 13.04 -5.19 -3.15
C ASN A 67 14.18 -4.16 -3.15
N ASP A 68 13.83 -2.88 -3.21
CA ASP A 68 14.78 -1.78 -3.25
C ASP A 68 14.99 -1.20 -1.84
N ARG A 69 16.21 -1.28 -1.33
CA ARG A 69 16.56 -0.84 0.03
C ARG A 69 17.33 0.48 0.03
N ASP A 70 17.53 1.09 -1.13
CA ASP A 70 18.39 2.25 -1.29
C ASP A 70 17.59 3.56 -1.18
N HIS A 71 16.26 3.47 -1.13
CA HIS A 71 15.36 4.61 -0.96
C HIS A 71 14.64 4.62 0.39
N TYR A 72 14.19 5.81 0.75
CA TYR A 72 13.22 6.00 1.83
C TYR A 72 11.80 5.77 1.32
N TYR A 73 10.95 5.27 2.20
CA TYR A 73 9.56 4.97 1.90
C TYR A 73 8.61 5.75 2.79
N LYS A 74 7.47 6.13 2.21
CA LYS A 74 6.34 6.74 2.92
C LYS A 74 5.14 5.81 2.79
N ILE A 75 4.49 5.55 3.91
CA ILE A 75 3.19 4.89 3.96
C ILE A 75 2.11 5.98 4.00
N LYS A 76 1.13 5.91 3.11
CA LYS A 76 -0.09 6.71 3.17
C LYS A 76 -1.28 5.80 3.39
N ILE A 77 -2.20 6.21 4.23
CA ILE A 77 -3.43 5.47 4.52
C ILE A 77 -4.59 6.27 3.95
N CYS A 78 -5.42 5.61 3.16
CA CYS A 78 -6.66 6.15 2.63
C CYS A 78 -7.79 5.25 3.11
N GLU A 79 -8.57 5.74 4.07
CA GLU A 79 -9.78 5.03 4.49
C GLU A 79 -10.79 5.02 3.34
N ASN A 80 -11.23 3.82 2.98
CA ASN A 80 -12.23 3.64 1.94
C ASN A 80 -13.63 3.89 2.54
N TYR A 81 -13.92 5.15 2.85
CA TYR A 81 -15.26 5.56 3.27
C TYR A 81 -16.20 5.46 2.05
N ASN A 82 -16.89 4.33 1.93
CA ASN A 82 -18.04 4.11 1.07
C ASN A 82 -17.85 4.45 -0.42
N VAL A 83 -17.37 3.48 -1.20
CA VAL A 83 -18.15 3.14 -2.40
C VAL A 83 -19.09 2.01 -1.98
N ASN A 84 -20.35 2.35 -1.75
CA ASN A 84 -21.44 1.38 -1.72
C ASN A 84 -21.52 0.74 -3.12
N CYS A 85 -20.60 -0.17 -3.43
CA CYS A 85 -20.82 -1.17 -4.45
C CYS A 85 -21.83 -2.13 -3.84
N MET A 86 -23.11 -1.80 -3.96
CA MET A 86 -24.20 -2.77 -3.89
C MET A 86 -23.91 -3.80 -4.98
N ILE A 87 -23.17 -4.86 -4.64
CA ILE A 87 -22.92 -5.97 -5.54
C ILE A 87 -24.24 -6.75 -5.64
N ASN A 88 -25.01 -6.42 -6.69
CA ASN A 88 -26.00 -7.22 -7.39
C ASN A 88 -26.80 -8.22 -6.54
N GLU A 89 -27.99 -7.80 -6.09
CA GLU A 89 -29.08 -8.75 -5.86
C GLU A 89 -29.27 -9.59 -7.13
N THR A 90 -29.01 -10.89 -7.04
CA THR A 90 -29.26 -11.83 -8.12
C THR A 90 -30.77 -11.99 -8.25
N ILE A 91 -31.29 -11.59 -9.40
CA ILE A 91 -32.69 -11.69 -9.81
C ILE A 91 -33.12 -13.16 -9.83
N TYR A 92 -34.21 -13.48 -9.12
CA TYR A 92 -35.06 -14.63 -9.46
C TYR A 92 -36.34 -14.09 -10.09
N THR A 93 -36.57 -14.40 -11.36
CA THR A 93 -37.91 -14.40 -11.94
C THR A 93 -38.34 -15.85 -12.09
N ASP A 94 -39.30 -16.27 -11.26
CA ASP A 94 -39.98 -17.55 -11.43
C ASP A 94 -40.67 -17.58 -12.81
N ARG A 95 -40.52 -18.71 -13.51
CA ARG A 95 -41.23 -19.01 -14.77
C ARG A 95 -42.61 -19.56 -14.49
#